data_AF-A0A7S2XIN7-F1
#
_entry.id   AF-A0A7S2XIN7-F1
#
_cell.length_a   1.000
_cell.length_b   1.000
_cell.length_c   1.000
_cell.angle_alpha   90.00
_cell.angle_beta   90.00
_cell.angle_gamma   90.00
#
_symmetry.space_group_name_H-M   'P 1'
#
loop_
_entity.id
_entity.type
_entity.pdbx_description
1 polymer ?
#
loop_
_entity_poly.entity_id
_entity_poly.type
_entity_poly.pdbx_seq_one_letter_code
_entity_poly.pdbx_strand_id
1 'polypeptide(L)'
;ANDCAQLLASLRTSNSTTVPALHPFEALKWPCISLPDATHVASLYAHRAINTVHKHTSDDVSAPLSFHNSEHSFPITKVSFDSIKCASSPKRKIRVGYVSPDFTSKHPLAFLMQDVFQYHNTDQFQIFLYSLSKADVCPEVNAIRAASHQFVEFSAGSNPQDISQKLIETDELDILIDLCGYAGTTKVAELMAAISGRIPIVSYMGFPGSTGAPYMDYMVCDPVVVPPALRRYYTERLIYMPHCYFVNSHKTCG
;
A
#
# COMPACT_ATOMS: atom_id res chain seq x y z
N ALA A 1 -19.30 -25.89 -7.13
CA ALA A 1 -20.43 -25.09 -7.67
C ALA A 1 -21.26 -24.46 -6.55
N ASN A 2 -21.68 -25.23 -5.53
CA ASN A 2 -22.41 -24.68 -4.37
C ASN A 2 -21.64 -23.59 -3.60
N ASP A 3 -20.33 -23.75 -3.42
CA ASP A 3 -19.52 -22.77 -2.67
C ASP A 3 -19.40 -21.42 -3.39
N CYS A 4 -19.26 -21.40 -4.72
CA CYS A 4 -19.21 -20.16 -5.49
C CYS A 4 -20.55 -19.40 -5.48
N ALA A 5 -21.67 -20.11 -5.58
CA ALA A 5 -22.99 -19.47 -5.51
C ALA A 5 -23.24 -18.85 -4.13
N GLN A 6 -22.86 -19.54 -3.07
CA GLN A 6 -22.93 -19.03 -1.70
C GLN A 6 -21.99 -17.83 -1.47
N LEU A 7 -20.76 -17.89 -2.01
CA LEU A 7 -19.79 -16.79 -1.93
C LEU A 7 -20.29 -15.54 -2.67
N LEU A 8 -20.79 -15.69 -3.89
CA LEU A 8 -21.34 -14.55 -4.64
C LEU A 8 -22.61 -14.00 -3.98
N ALA A 9 -23.43 -14.85 -3.38
CA ALA A 9 -24.58 -14.40 -2.61
C ALA A 9 -24.15 -13.61 -1.37
N SER A 10 -23.12 -14.07 -0.64
CA SER A 10 -22.64 -13.38 0.56
C SER A 10 -22.05 -12.00 0.23
N LEU A 11 -21.30 -11.87 -0.87
CA LEU A 11 -20.77 -10.58 -1.35
C LEU A 11 -21.88 -9.60 -1.79
N ARG A 12 -23.00 -10.11 -2.31
CA ARG A 12 -24.15 -9.26 -2.66
C ARG A 12 -24.94 -8.80 -1.45
N THR A 13 -24.91 -9.58 -0.37
CA THR A 13 -25.58 -9.25 0.89
C THR A 13 -24.73 -8.42 1.85
N SER A 14 -23.39 -8.44 1.70
CA SER A 14 -22.53 -7.52 2.45
C SER A 14 -22.84 -6.10 2.03
N ASN A 15 -23.44 -5.34 2.93
CA ASN A 15 -23.56 -3.90 2.77
C ASN A 15 -22.17 -3.25 2.84
N SER A 16 -22.06 -1.99 2.42
CA SER A 16 -20.79 -1.25 2.36
C SER A 16 -20.04 -1.12 3.70
N THR A 17 -20.67 -1.51 4.81
CA THR A 17 -20.13 -1.34 6.17
C THR A 17 -19.59 -2.63 6.78
N THR A 18 -19.84 -3.81 6.19
CA THR A 18 -19.38 -5.10 6.72
C THR A 18 -18.30 -5.72 5.86
N VAL A 19 -17.14 -6.02 6.48
CA VAL A 19 -16.04 -6.68 5.79
C VAL A 19 -16.37 -8.16 5.59
N PRO A 20 -16.30 -8.69 4.36
CA PRO A 20 -16.59 -10.10 4.11
C PRO A 20 -15.53 -10.99 4.77
N ALA A 21 -15.88 -12.24 5.04
CA ALA A 21 -14.91 -13.24 5.52
C ALA A 21 -13.81 -13.55 4.48
N LEU A 22 -14.09 -13.24 3.20
CA LEU A 22 -13.16 -13.40 2.09
C LEU A 22 -12.13 -12.26 2.10
N HIS A 23 -10.86 -12.62 2.29
CA HIS A 23 -9.75 -11.69 2.23
C HIS A 23 -9.47 -11.21 0.79
N PRO A 24 -9.00 -9.97 0.53
CA PRO A 24 -8.79 -9.45 -0.83
C PRO A 24 -7.84 -10.31 -1.67
N PHE A 25 -6.77 -10.81 -1.06
CA PHE A 25 -5.82 -11.69 -1.76
C PHE A 25 -6.44 -13.04 -2.15
N GLU A 26 -7.35 -13.56 -1.31
CA GLU A 26 -8.08 -14.78 -1.65
C GLU A 26 -9.11 -14.52 -2.75
N ALA A 27 -9.79 -13.37 -2.74
CA ALA A 27 -10.77 -13.01 -3.77
C ALA A 27 -10.19 -13.07 -5.19
N LEU A 28 -8.92 -12.72 -5.38
CA LEU A 28 -8.21 -12.80 -6.67
C LEU A 28 -7.99 -14.23 -7.17
N LYS A 29 -7.99 -15.23 -6.28
CA LYS A 29 -7.73 -16.64 -6.62
C LYS A 29 -8.99 -17.37 -7.07
N TRP A 30 -10.17 -16.92 -6.67
CA TRP A 30 -11.43 -17.61 -6.93
C TRP A 30 -11.93 -17.33 -8.35
N PRO A 31 -12.02 -18.33 -9.25
CA PRO A 31 -12.39 -18.10 -10.65
C PRO A 31 -13.80 -17.52 -10.85
N CYS A 32 -14.68 -17.70 -9.87
CA CYS A 32 -16.04 -17.18 -9.91
C CYS A 32 -16.16 -15.73 -9.44
N ILE A 33 -15.09 -15.14 -8.89
CA ILE A 33 -15.04 -13.73 -8.48
C ILE A 33 -14.52 -12.90 -9.66
N SER A 34 -15.30 -11.91 -10.09
CA SER A 34 -14.88 -10.99 -11.14
C SER A 34 -13.89 -9.94 -10.61
N LEU A 35 -13.13 -9.28 -11.50
CA LEU A 35 -12.27 -8.15 -11.10
C LEU A 35 -13.03 -7.02 -10.37
N PRO A 36 -14.24 -6.61 -10.81
CA PRO A 36 -15.10 -5.71 -10.03
C PRO A 36 -15.38 -6.20 -8.61
N ASP A 37 -15.75 -7.48 -8.45
CA ASP A 37 -16.07 -8.04 -7.13
C ASP A 37 -14.84 -8.10 -6.24
N ALA A 38 -13.68 -8.50 -6.78
CA ALA A 38 -12.41 -8.48 -6.05
C ALA A 38 -12.04 -7.07 -5.60
N THR A 39 -12.22 -6.07 -6.47
CA THR A 39 -11.98 -4.66 -6.16
C THR A 39 -12.96 -4.15 -5.10
N HIS A 40 -14.22 -4.59 -5.15
CA HIS A 40 -15.22 -4.26 -4.13
C HIS A 40 -14.81 -4.82 -2.76
N VAL A 41 -14.40 -6.09 -2.68
CA VAL A 41 -13.87 -6.70 -1.45
C VAL A 41 -12.68 -5.90 -0.92
N ALA A 42 -11.73 -5.54 -1.77
CA ALA A 42 -10.56 -4.73 -1.39
C ALA A 42 -10.97 -3.36 -0.82
N SER A 43 -11.96 -2.71 -1.45
CA SER A 43 -12.48 -1.41 -1.00
C SER A 43 -13.09 -1.47 0.41
N LEU A 44 -13.78 -2.56 0.77
CA LEU A 44 -14.34 -2.75 2.11
C LEU A 44 -13.24 -2.84 3.18
N TYR A 45 -12.11 -3.49 2.85
CA TYR A 45 -10.93 -3.52 3.72
C TYR A 45 -10.28 -2.13 3.86
N ALA A 46 -10.23 -1.34 2.78
CA ALA A 46 -9.77 0.05 2.84
C ALA A 46 -10.63 0.91 3.78
N HIS A 47 -11.95 0.81 3.68
CA HIS A 47 -12.87 1.55 4.56
C HIS A 47 -12.71 1.19 6.03
N ARG A 48 -12.44 -0.09 6.34
CA ARG A 48 -12.12 -0.50 7.70
C ARG A 48 -10.87 0.20 8.23
N ALA A 49 -9.79 0.24 7.44
CA ALA A 49 -8.54 0.89 7.85
C ALA A 49 -8.74 2.38 8.14
N ILE A 50 -9.49 3.08 7.28
CA ILE A 50 -9.89 4.48 7.48
C ILE A 50 -10.62 4.64 8.81
N ASN A 51 -11.64 3.82 9.07
CA ASN A 51 -12.43 3.91 10.29
C ASN A 51 -11.60 3.63 11.56
N THR A 52 -10.66 2.68 11.52
CA THR A 52 -9.75 2.42 12.65
C THR A 52 -8.90 3.63 12.95
N VAL A 53 -8.31 4.25 11.92
CA VAL A 53 -7.45 5.43 12.07
C VAL A 53 -8.22 6.60 12.67
N HIS A 54 -9.45 6.85 12.22
CA HIS A 54 -10.29 7.93 12.76
C HIS A 54 -10.65 7.72 14.22
N LYS A 55 -10.98 6.48 14.64
CA LYS A 55 -11.29 6.17 16.04
C LYS A 55 -10.12 6.48 16.99
N HIS A 56 -8.89 6.32 16.53
CA HIS A 56 -7.71 6.66 17.32
C HIS A 56 -7.40 8.16 17.37
N THR A 57 -8.02 8.97 16.50
CA THR A 57 -7.90 10.44 16.54
C THR A 57 -8.97 11.13 17.37
N SER A 58 -10.08 10.44 17.65
CA SER A 58 -11.18 10.94 18.49
C SER A 58 -11.07 10.33 19.89
N ASP A 59 -10.46 11.06 20.83
CA ASP A 59 -10.36 10.71 22.26
C ASP A 59 -11.73 10.75 22.97
N ASP A 60 -12.65 9.83 22.65
CA ASP A 60 -13.89 9.66 23.42
C ASP A 60 -14.17 8.17 23.71
N VAL A 61 -13.52 7.67 24.76
CA VAL A 61 -13.66 6.32 25.28
C VAL A 61 -14.85 6.27 26.25
N SER A 62 -16.10 6.17 25.77
CA SER A 62 -17.24 5.62 26.57
C SER A 62 -18.65 5.66 25.93
N ALA A 63 -18.81 5.62 24.59
CA ALA A 63 -20.16 5.52 24.00
C ALA A 63 -20.44 4.11 23.43
N PRO A 64 -21.53 3.41 23.85
CA PRO A 64 -21.93 2.14 23.25
C PRO A 64 -22.30 2.34 21.76
N LEU A 65 -21.85 1.39 20.94
CA LEU A 65 -21.99 1.37 19.49
C LEU A 65 -23.45 1.62 19.03
N SER A 66 -23.68 2.80 18.49
CA SER A 66 -24.82 3.09 17.63
C SER A 66 -24.29 3.55 16.27
N PHE A 67 -24.43 2.69 15.26
CA PHE A 67 -24.16 3.05 13.87
C PHE A 67 -25.31 3.93 13.38
N HIS A 68 -25.14 5.24 13.48
CA HIS A 68 -25.97 6.13 12.67
C HIS A 68 -25.43 6.16 11.25
N ASN A 69 -26.29 5.82 10.29
CA ASN A 69 -26.18 6.24 8.90
C ASN A 69 -26.09 7.77 8.90
N SER A 70 -24.89 8.32 9.00
CA SER A 70 -24.67 9.64 8.45
C SER A 70 -24.33 9.43 6.98
N GLU A 71 -25.21 9.92 6.11
CA GLU A 71 -24.93 10.17 4.69
C GLU A 71 -23.87 11.29 4.53
N HIS A 72 -22.87 11.34 5.41
CA HIS A 72 -21.71 12.18 5.25
C HIS A 72 -20.76 11.45 4.32
N SER A 73 -20.92 11.72 3.02
CA SER A 73 -19.84 11.55 2.06
C SER A 73 -18.62 12.32 2.57
N PHE A 74 -17.69 11.62 3.21
CA PHE A 74 -16.45 12.21 3.68
C PHE A 74 -15.57 12.47 2.45
N PRO A 75 -15.08 13.71 2.23
CA PRO A 75 -14.25 14.01 1.09
C PRO A 75 -12.89 13.34 1.31
N ILE A 76 -12.73 12.14 0.76
CA ILE A 76 -11.41 11.54 0.58
C ILE A 76 -10.78 12.29 -0.58
N THR A 77 -10.15 13.42 -0.25
CA THR A 77 -9.48 14.26 -1.21
C THR A 77 -8.24 13.51 -1.67
N LYS A 78 -8.34 12.80 -2.80
CA LYS A 78 -7.15 12.32 -3.52
C LYS A 78 -6.20 13.51 -3.69
N VAL A 79 -4.91 13.30 -3.44
CA VAL A 79 -3.91 14.38 -3.51
C VAL A 79 -4.04 15.03 -4.90
N SER A 80 -4.44 16.31 -4.93
CA SER A 80 -4.40 17.06 -6.17
C SER A 80 -2.93 17.31 -6.52
N PHE A 81 -2.54 17.06 -7.76
CA PHE A 81 -1.18 17.38 -8.22
C PHE A 81 -0.80 18.84 -7.98
N ASP A 82 -1.79 19.74 -7.99
CA ASP A 82 -1.61 21.17 -7.73
C ASP A 82 -1.21 21.46 -6.27
N SER A 83 -1.51 20.53 -5.35
CA SER A 83 -1.20 20.63 -3.92
C SER A 83 0.10 19.93 -3.52
N ILE A 84 0.65 19.08 -4.41
CA ILE A 84 2.00 18.56 -4.25
C ILE A 84 2.91 19.79 -4.41
N LYS A 85 3.56 20.21 -3.33
CA LYS A 85 4.69 21.14 -3.41
C LYS A 85 5.77 20.44 -4.25
N CYS A 86 5.68 20.58 -5.56
CA CYS A 86 6.82 20.36 -6.44
C CYS A 86 7.86 21.30 -5.88
N ALA A 87 8.91 20.75 -5.26
CA ALA A 87 9.96 21.54 -4.65
C ALA A 87 10.58 22.38 -5.78
N SER A 88 10.07 23.60 -5.96
CA SER A 88 10.66 24.62 -6.82
C SER A 88 11.95 25.17 -6.20
N SER A 89 12.44 24.56 -5.10
CA SER A 89 13.79 24.76 -4.62
C SER A 89 14.74 23.98 -5.53
N PRO A 90 15.56 24.67 -6.34
CA PRO A 90 16.58 24.00 -7.12
C PRO A 90 17.65 23.55 -6.13
N LYS A 91 17.63 22.27 -5.70
CA LYS A 91 18.80 21.47 -5.21
C LYS A 91 18.50 20.27 -4.28
N ARG A 92 17.28 20.00 -3.79
CA ARG A 92 17.09 18.83 -2.90
C ARG A 92 16.74 17.56 -3.65
N LYS A 93 17.33 16.44 -3.22
CA LYS A 93 17.03 15.09 -3.71
C LYS A 93 15.57 14.74 -3.40
N ILE A 94 14.93 13.98 -4.29
CA ILE A 94 13.59 13.43 -4.09
C ILE A 94 13.67 12.31 -3.06
N ARG A 95 12.89 12.41 -1.99
CA ARG A 95 12.85 11.44 -0.90
C ARG A 95 11.76 10.42 -1.16
N VAL A 96 12.15 9.17 -1.42
CA VAL A 96 11.23 8.07 -1.71
C VAL A 96 11.25 7.09 -0.55
N GLY A 97 10.09 6.90 0.08
CA GLY A 97 9.89 5.88 1.10
C GLY A 97 9.39 4.60 0.49
N TYR A 98 9.89 3.45 0.95
CA TYR A 98 9.37 2.12 0.65
C TYR A 98 8.96 1.45 1.94
N VAL A 99 7.74 0.94 2.02
CA VAL A 99 7.20 0.32 3.22
C VAL A 99 6.80 -1.12 2.97
N SER A 100 7.21 -2.00 3.88
CA SER A 100 6.84 -3.42 3.85
C SER A 100 7.04 -4.07 5.22
N PRO A 101 6.25 -5.09 5.61
CA PRO A 101 6.59 -5.98 6.72
C PRO A 101 7.58 -7.09 6.30
N ASP A 102 7.93 -7.21 5.01
CA ASP A 102 8.46 -8.43 4.43
C ASP A 102 9.97 -8.41 4.14
N PHE A 103 10.74 -7.63 4.90
CA PHE A 103 12.21 -7.65 4.86
C PHE A 103 12.76 -8.88 5.60
N THR A 104 12.48 -10.06 5.06
CA THR A 104 12.83 -11.38 5.63
C THR A 104 13.30 -12.34 4.56
N SER A 105 14.14 -13.29 4.97
CA SER A 105 14.57 -14.45 4.18
C SER A 105 13.44 -15.42 3.81
N LYS A 106 12.26 -15.27 4.42
CA LYS A 106 11.09 -16.14 4.19
C LYS A 106 10.09 -15.57 3.18
N HIS A 107 10.32 -14.37 2.68
CA HIS A 107 9.43 -13.70 1.74
C HIS A 107 10.19 -13.30 0.47
N PRO A 108 9.59 -13.43 -0.73
CA PRO A 108 10.28 -13.14 -1.99
C PRO A 108 10.72 -11.68 -2.16
N LEU A 109 10.13 -10.73 -1.42
CA LEU A 109 10.39 -9.29 -1.60
C LEU A 109 11.88 -8.94 -1.59
N ALA A 110 12.62 -9.36 -0.56
CA ALA A 110 14.03 -9.01 -0.41
C ALA A 110 14.87 -9.58 -1.57
N PHE A 111 14.61 -10.84 -1.96
CA PHE A 111 15.27 -11.49 -3.08
C PHE A 111 14.99 -10.79 -4.42
N LEU A 112 13.76 -10.34 -4.65
CA LEU A 112 13.37 -9.72 -5.91
C LEU A 112 13.86 -8.28 -6.03
N MET A 113 13.80 -7.51 -4.95
CA MET A 113 13.94 -6.05 -4.98
C MET A 113 15.29 -5.50 -4.51
N GLN A 114 16.17 -6.30 -3.91
CA GLN A 114 17.43 -5.80 -3.33
C GLN A 114 18.26 -4.90 -4.27
N ASP A 115 18.31 -5.22 -5.55
CA ASP A 115 19.08 -4.45 -6.53
C ASP A 115 18.40 -3.15 -6.93
N VAL A 116 17.06 -3.07 -6.85
CA VAL A 116 16.31 -1.84 -7.16
C VAL A 116 16.78 -0.69 -6.28
N PHE A 117 17.03 -0.97 -5.00
CA PHE A 117 17.49 0.04 -4.06
C PHE A 117 18.93 0.50 -4.36
N GLN A 118 19.78 -0.40 -4.88
CA GLN A 118 21.16 -0.09 -5.25
C GLN A 118 21.27 0.77 -6.51
N TYR A 119 20.33 0.64 -7.46
CA TYR A 119 20.37 1.35 -8.73
C TYR A 119 19.70 2.72 -8.73
N HIS A 120 19.16 3.18 -7.60
CA HIS A 120 18.69 4.56 -7.51
C HIS A 120 19.84 5.53 -7.76
N ASN A 121 19.61 6.53 -8.62
CA ASN A 121 20.57 7.60 -8.82
C ASN A 121 20.63 8.45 -7.54
N THR A 122 21.67 8.26 -6.75
CA THR A 122 21.82 8.91 -5.45
C THR A 122 22.04 10.42 -5.57
N ASP A 123 22.37 10.97 -6.74
CA ASP A 123 22.42 12.42 -6.96
C ASP A 123 21.02 13.05 -7.06
N GLN A 124 20.01 12.25 -7.41
CA GLN A 124 18.63 12.69 -7.58
C GLN A 124 17.70 12.21 -6.48
N PHE A 125 17.99 11.05 -5.86
CA PHE A 125 17.08 10.39 -4.92
C PHE A 125 17.74 10.08 -3.56
N GLN A 126 16.93 10.15 -2.50
CA GLN A 126 17.22 9.60 -1.18
C GLN A 126 16.18 8.52 -0.87
N ILE A 127 16.65 7.31 -0.54
CA ILE A 127 15.80 6.13 -0.43
C ILE A 127 15.66 5.72 1.03
N PHE A 128 14.44 5.75 1.53
CA PHE A 128 14.08 5.39 2.90
C PHE A 128 13.32 4.08 2.89
N LEU A 129 13.71 3.14 3.75
CA LEU A 129 13.12 1.82 3.87
C LEU A 129 12.48 1.69 5.26
N TYR A 130 11.20 1.34 5.30
CA TYR A 130 10.42 1.22 6.53
C TYR A 130 9.91 -0.20 6.69
N SER A 131 10.48 -0.92 7.64
CA SER A 131 10.02 -2.25 8.02
C SER A 131 8.92 -2.14 9.07
N LEU A 132 7.74 -2.70 8.80
CA LEU A 132 6.63 -2.78 9.79
C LEU A 132 6.69 -4.05 10.65
N SER A 133 7.77 -4.79 10.55
CA SER A 133 8.07 -6.00 11.31
C SER A 133 9.57 -6.09 11.57
N LYS A 134 10.00 -7.01 12.43
CA LYS A 134 11.41 -7.26 12.64
C LYS A 134 12.04 -7.75 11.33
N ALA A 135 13.08 -7.07 10.85
CA ALA A 135 13.76 -7.46 9.63
C ALA A 135 14.86 -8.51 9.94
N ASP A 136 15.05 -9.46 9.02
CA ASP A 136 16.05 -10.51 9.20
C ASP A 136 17.47 -9.97 9.04
N VAL A 137 18.44 -10.73 9.54
CA VAL A 137 19.86 -10.56 9.24
C VAL A 137 20.25 -11.62 8.20
N CYS A 138 20.07 -11.28 6.92
CA CYS A 138 20.43 -12.14 5.79
C CYS A 138 21.08 -11.30 4.67
N PRO A 139 21.76 -11.94 3.70
CA PRO A 139 22.49 -11.22 2.64
C PRO A 139 21.64 -10.19 1.93
N GLU A 140 20.40 -10.53 1.57
CA GLU A 140 19.51 -9.68 0.79
C GLU A 140 19.06 -8.45 1.59
N VAL A 141 18.61 -8.66 2.83
CA VAL A 141 18.19 -7.55 3.69
C VAL A 141 19.38 -6.66 4.07
N ASN A 142 20.58 -7.24 4.25
CA ASN A 142 21.79 -6.46 4.49
C ASN A 142 22.19 -5.63 3.27
N ALA A 143 22.06 -6.16 2.05
CA ALA A 143 22.25 -5.40 0.82
C ALA A 143 21.25 -4.24 0.71
N ILE A 144 19.97 -4.48 1.05
CA ILE A 144 18.93 -3.43 1.11
C ILE A 144 19.31 -2.35 2.11
N ARG A 145 19.71 -2.72 3.35
CA ARG A 145 20.14 -1.77 4.38
C ARG A 145 21.31 -0.91 3.89
N ALA A 146 22.32 -1.55 3.30
CA ALA A 146 23.51 -0.86 2.80
C ALA A 146 23.22 0.09 1.62
N ALA A 147 22.23 -0.24 0.79
CA ALA A 147 21.83 0.58 -0.36
C ALA A 147 20.91 1.76 0.04
N SER A 148 20.21 1.66 1.16
CA SER A 148 19.27 2.68 1.61
C SER A 148 19.98 3.90 2.22
N HIS A 149 19.42 5.09 2.04
CA HIS A 149 19.81 6.27 2.81
C HIS A 149 19.48 6.07 4.30
N GLN A 150 18.34 5.45 4.58
CA GLN A 150 17.94 5.07 5.92
C GLN A 150 17.07 3.82 5.89
N PHE A 151 17.32 2.90 6.85
CA PHE A 151 16.49 1.74 7.10
C PHE A 151 15.93 1.82 8.53
N VAL A 152 14.61 1.86 8.67
CA VAL A 152 13.91 2.01 9.95
C VAL A 152 13.06 0.78 10.21
N GLU A 153 13.22 0.19 11.39
CA GLU A 153 12.39 -0.92 11.86
C GLU A 153 11.39 -0.39 12.90
N PHE A 154 10.10 -0.56 12.63
CA PHE A 154 9.03 -0.26 13.57
C PHE A 154 8.63 -1.51 14.34
N SER A 155 8.30 -1.33 15.61
CA SER A 155 7.81 -2.43 16.44
C SER A 155 6.40 -2.87 16.02
N ALA A 156 6.05 -4.12 16.33
CA ALA A 156 4.70 -4.61 16.14
C ALA A 156 3.64 -3.80 16.91
N GLY A 157 4.02 -3.10 17.98
CA GLY A 157 3.14 -2.21 18.76
C GLY A 157 3.10 -0.76 18.28
N SER A 158 3.93 -0.37 17.31
CA SER A 158 3.99 1.03 16.86
C SER A 158 2.67 1.47 16.22
N ASN A 159 2.21 2.65 16.62
CA ASN A 159 0.97 3.27 16.18
C ASN A 159 1.12 3.80 14.73
N PRO A 160 0.22 3.46 13.79
CA PRO A 160 0.24 4.00 12.42
C PRO A 160 0.31 5.52 12.34
N GLN A 161 -0.33 6.25 13.27
CA GLN A 161 -0.36 7.71 13.30
C GLN A 161 1.04 8.27 13.60
N ASP A 162 1.73 7.74 14.60
CA ASP A 162 3.09 8.17 14.96
C ASP A 162 4.08 7.86 13.83
N ILE A 163 3.92 6.70 13.18
CA ILE A 163 4.71 6.34 12.00
C ILE A 163 4.44 7.35 10.88
N SER A 164 3.17 7.66 10.59
CA SER A 164 2.81 8.63 9.55
C SER A 164 3.42 10.01 9.81
N GLN A 165 3.41 10.47 11.06
CA GLN A 165 3.99 11.75 11.45
C GLN A 165 5.50 11.76 11.20
N LYS A 166 6.21 10.69 11.60
CA LYS A 166 7.64 10.56 11.31
C LYS A 166 7.91 10.64 9.80
N LEU A 167 7.19 9.87 8.99
CA LEU A 167 7.40 9.80 7.54
C LEU A 167 7.17 11.16 6.86
N ILE A 168 6.18 11.92 7.31
CA ILE A 168 5.76 13.18 6.67
C ILE A 168 6.53 14.38 7.22
N GLU A 169 6.73 14.47 8.54
CA GLU A 169 7.26 15.68 9.19
C GLU A 169 8.75 15.56 9.49
N THR A 170 9.23 14.38 9.87
CA THR A 170 10.65 14.17 10.19
C THR A 170 11.46 13.81 8.96
N ASP A 171 10.99 12.82 8.19
CA ASP A 171 11.70 12.34 7.01
C ASP A 171 11.34 13.16 5.76
N GLU A 172 10.26 13.95 5.81
CA GLU A 172 9.74 14.81 4.72
C GLU A 172 9.70 14.09 3.37
N LEU A 173 9.15 12.87 3.37
CA LEU A 173 9.02 12.07 2.15
C LEU A 173 8.23 12.82 1.08
N ASP A 174 8.67 12.69 -0.17
CA ASP A 174 7.95 13.21 -1.33
C ASP A 174 6.96 12.19 -1.87
N ILE A 175 7.30 10.90 -1.79
CA ILE A 175 6.53 9.78 -2.34
C ILE A 175 6.67 8.59 -1.40
N LEU A 176 5.57 7.88 -1.16
CA LEU A 176 5.57 6.61 -0.44
C LEU A 176 5.17 5.47 -1.37
N ILE A 177 5.97 4.41 -1.38
CA ILE A 177 5.74 3.19 -2.14
C ILE A 177 5.33 2.07 -1.17
N ASP A 178 4.09 1.60 -1.28
CA ASP A 178 3.58 0.43 -0.59
C ASP A 178 3.97 -0.84 -1.36
N LEU A 179 4.86 -1.65 -0.76
CA LEU A 179 5.37 -2.90 -1.32
C LEU A 179 4.59 -4.13 -0.87
N CYS A 180 3.40 -3.95 -0.30
CA CYS A 180 2.67 -5.01 0.37
C CYS A 180 1.19 -5.04 -0.01
N GLY A 181 0.50 -3.89 0.05
CA GLY A 181 -0.95 -3.80 -0.08
C GLY A 181 -1.67 -4.72 0.91
N TYR A 182 -2.65 -5.50 0.46
CA TYR A 182 -3.37 -6.44 1.33
C TYR A 182 -2.68 -7.79 1.50
N ALA A 183 -1.49 -8.04 0.94
CA ALA A 183 -0.78 -9.30 1.17
C ALA A 183 -0.14 -9.39 2.57
N GLY A 184 0.01 -8.26 3.27
CA GLY A 184 0.62 -8.21 4.60
C GLY A 184 -0.38 -8.00 5.73
N THR A 185 -0.02 -7.10 6.64
CA THR A 185 -0.77 -6.87 7.88
C THR A 185 -1.80 -5.75 7.72
N THR A 186 -2.84 -5.76 8.55
CA THR A 186 -3.83 -4.66 8.62
C THR A 186 -3.17 -3.30 8.89
N LYS A 187 -2.03 -3.30 9.59
CA LYS A 187 -1.23 -2.11 9.87
C LYS A 187 -0.75 -1.39 8.61
N VAL A 188 -0.44 -2.12 7.53
CA VAL A 188 -0.05 -1.49 6.25
C VAL A 188 -1.18 -0.59 5.76
N ALA A 189 -2.40 -1.12 5.69
CA ALA A 189 -3.58 -0.38 5.25
C ALA A 189 -3.91 0.80 6.17
N GLU A 190 -3.79 0.61 7.49
CA GLU A 190 -3.99 1.68 8.48
C GLU A 190 -2.94 2.79 8.33
N LEU A 191 -1.67 2.44 8.08
CA LEU A 191 -0.63 3.43 7.83
C LEU A 191 -0.89 4.21 6.54
N MET A 192 -1.27 3.53 5.45
CA MET A 192 -1.60 4.23 4.20
C MET A 192 -2.80 5.16 4.40
N ALA A 193 -3.82 4.72 5.15
CA ALA A 193 -4.96 5.56 5.50
C ALA A 193 -4.56 6.78 6.36
N ALA A 194 -3.61 6.65 7.29
CA ALA A 194 -3.11 7.75 8.10
C ALA A 194 -2.28 8.77 7.32
N ILE A 195 -1.66 8.36 6.20
CA ILE A 195 -0.87 9.21 5.31
C ILE A 195 -1.73 9.86 4.22
N SER A 196 -2.91 9.31 3.96
CA SER A 196 -3.85 9.73 2.91
C SER A 196 -3.96 11.25 2.77
N GLY A 197 -3.81 11.75 1.55
CA GLY A 197 -3.98 13.18 1.25
C GLY A 197 -2.79 14.07 1.63
N ARG A 198 -1.72 13.52 2.25
CA ARG A 198 -0.54 14.30 2.65
C ARG A 198 0.62 14.19 1.67
N ILE A 199 0.91 12.97 1.21
CA ILE A 199 1.91 12.68 0.18
C ILE A 199 1.36 11.61 -0.77
N PRO A 200 1.79 11.58 -2.05
CA PRO A 200 1.43 10.52 -2.99
C PRO A 200 1.79 9.12 -2.48
N ILE A 201 0.80 8.23 -2.48
CA ILE A 201 0.99 6.81 -2.15
C ILE A 201 0.87 5.96 -3.42
N VAL A 202 1.85 5.09 -3.64
CA VAL A 202 1.98 4.25 -4.83
C VAL A 202 2.02 2.78 -4.41
N SER A 203 1.09 1.97 -4.90
CA SER A 203 1.14 0.52 -4.76
C SER A 203 2.10 -0.08 -5.79
N TYR A 204 2.98 -0.97 -5.33
CA TYR A 204 3.93 -1.66 -6.21
C TYR A 204 4.26 -3.06 -5.72
N MET A 205 4.23 -4.05 -6.63
CA MET A 205 4.62 -5.47 -6.44
C MET A 205 3.81 -6.30 -5.43
N GLY A 206 3.52 -5.79 -4.24
CA GLY A 206 3.01 -6.59 -3.11
C GLY A 206 1.61 -7.15 -3.28
N PHE A 207 0.69 -6.38 -3.86
CA PHE A 207 -0.69 -6.80 -4.06
C PHE A 207 -1.05 -6.83 -5.55
N PRO A 208 -1.37 -8.00 -6.13
CA PRO A 208 -1.58 -8.16 -7.57
C PRO A 208 -3.01 -7.80 -7.99
N GLY A 209 -3.51 -6.62 -7.58
CA GLY A 209 -4.86 -6.16 -7.89
C GLY A 209 -5.09 -4.71 -7.46
N SER A 210 -6.25 -4.16 -7.84
CA SER A 210 -6.70 -2.88 -7.34
C SER A 210 -6.91 -2.96 -5.83
N THR A 211 -6.29 -2.06 -5.07
CA THR A 211 -6.54 -1.95 -3.63
C THR A 211 -7.97 -1.49 -3.35
N GLY A 212 -8.63 -0.84 -4.30
CA GLY A 212 -9.95 -0.25 -4.05
C GLY A 212 -9.89 0.88 -3.01
N ALA A 213 -8.68 1.26 -2.60
CA ALA A 213 -8.47 2.17 -1.50
C ALA A 213 -8.46 3.60 -2.01
N PRO A 214 -9.29 4.48 -1.45
CA PRO A 214 -9.34 5.87 -1.88
C PRO A 214 -8.09 6.66 -1.45
N TYR A 215 -7.31 6.12 -0.52
CA TYR A 215 -6.00 6.63 -0.09
C TYR A 215 -4.82 6.17 -0.97
N MET A 216 -5.04 5.24 -1.92
CA MET A 216 -3.98 4.79 -2.83
C MET A 216 -4.06 5.60 -4.14
N ASP A 217 -3.07 6.44 -4.40
CA ASP A 217 -3.12 7.36 -5.54
C ASP A 217 -2.73 6.67 -6.85
N TYR A 218 -1.66 5.85 -6.82
CA TYR A 218 -1.11 5.19 -7.99
C TYR A 218 -0.89 3.70 -7.80
N MET A 219 -0.80 2.99 -8.92
CA MET A 219 -0.32 1.62 -8.98
C MET A 219 0.67 1.48 -10.13
N VAL A 220 1.86 0.93 -9.84
CA VAL A 220 2.83 0.57 -10.86
C VAL A 220 2.44 -0.79 -11.46
N CYS A 221 2.36 -0.84 -12.78
CA CYS A 221 1.96 -2.02 -13.55
C CYS A 221 2.61 -2.01 -14.94
N ASP A 222 2.22 -2.95 -15.81
CA ASP A 222 2.60 -2.96 -17.21
C ASP A 222 1.42 -3.38 -18.11
N PRO A 223 1.52 -3.20 -19.44
CA PRO A 223 0.42 -3.52 -20.37
C PRO A 223 0.07 -5.01 -20.45
N VAL A 224 0.92 -5.91 -19.95
CA VAL A 224 0.66 -7.37 -19.93
C VAL A 224 -0.22 -7.72 -18.75
N VAL A 225 0.12 -7.27 -17.54
CA VAL A 225 -0.66 -7.58 -16.33
C VAL A 225 -1.93 -6.74 -16.23
N VAL A 226 -1.89 -5.49 -16.70
CA VAL A 226 -3.05 -4.59 -16.73
C VAL A 226 -3.20 -3.99 -18.13
N PRO A 227 -3.68 -4.77 -19.12
CA PRO A 227 -3.94 -4.23 -20.44
C PRO A 227 -4.94 -3.06 -20.36
N PRO A 228 -4.86 -2.07 -21.27
CA PRO A 228 -5.71 -0.87 -21.23
C PRO A 228 -7.21 -1.16 -21.09
N ALA A 229 -7.71 -2.28 -21.62
CA ALA A 229 -9.10 -2.71 -21.52
C ALA A 229 -9.57 -3.00 -20.07
N LEU A 230 -8.64 -3.33 -19.17
CA LEU A 230 -8.92 -3.62 -17.76
C LEU A 230 -8.73 -2.40 -16.85
N ARG A 231 -8.20 -1.27 -17.36
CA ARG A 231 -7.95 -0.03 -16.60
C ARG A 231 -9.12 0.41 -15.73
N ARG A 232 -10.36 0.26 -16.22
CA ARG A 232 -11.60 0.67 -15.53
C ARG A 232 -11.87 -0.08 -14.22
N TYR A 233 -11.24 -1.23 -14.00
CA TYR A 233 -11.39 -2.01 -12.78
C TYR A 233 -10.37 -1.63 -11.70
N TYR A 234 -9.49 -0.68 -11.98
CA TYR A 234 -8.48 -0.18 -11.04
C TYR A 234 -8.86 1.21 -10.55
N THR A 235 -8.91 1.37 -9.23
CA THR A 235 -9.26 2.63 -8.57
C THR A 235 -8.12 3.65 -8.58
N GLU A 236 -6.90 3.16 -8.64
CA GLU A 236 -5.64 3.87 -8.69
C GLU A 236 -5.40 4.47 -10.09
N ARG A 237 -4.52 5.45 -10.16
CA ARG A 237 -3.95 5.90 -11.44
C ARG A 237 -2.80 4.96 -11.81
N LEU A 238 -2.88 4.36 -13.00
CA LEU A 238 -1.88 3.40 -13.44
C LEU A 238 -0.61 4.11 -13.94
N ILE A 239 0.54 3.67 -13.44
CA ILE A 239 1.86 3.99 -13.96
C ILE A 239 2.35 2.76 -14.73
N TYR A 240 2.42 2.88 -16.06
CA TYR A 240 2.87 1.79 -16.93
C TYR A 240 4.40 1.79 -17.06
N MET A 241 5.03 0.72 -16.60
CA MET A 241 6.42 0.45 -16.89
C MET A 241 6.58 0.08 -18.38
N PRO A 242 7.69 0.47 -19.03
CA PRO A 242 7.86 0.30 -20.48
C PRO A 242 7.97 -1.17 -20.91
N HIS A 243 8.34 -2.08 -20.01
CA HIS A 243 8.56 -3.49 -20.32
C HIS A 243 7.82 -4.41 -19.36
N CYS A 244 8.28 -4.47 -18.11
CA CYS A 244 7.73 -5.31 -17.06
C CYS A 244 7.72 -4.52 -15.77
N TYR A 245 6.62 -4.58 -15.03
CA TYR A 245 6.57 -4.03 -13.67
C TYR A 245 7.28 -4.94 -12.66
N PHE A 246 7.41 -6.23 -12.98
CA PHE A 246 7.94 -7.24 -12.08
C PHE A 246 9.46 -7.23 -12.10
N VAL A 247 10.08 -6.82 -10.99
CA VAL A 247 11.54 -6.79 -10.82
C VAL A 247 12.06 -8.11 -10.28
N ASN A 248 13.32 -8.42 -10.62
CA ASN A 248 14.01 -9.58 -10.11
C ASN A 248 15.51 -9.33 -10.00
N SER A 249 16.11 -9.67 -8.85
CA SER A 249 17.54 -9.51 -8.59
C SER A 249 18.22 -10.86 -8.78
N HIS A 250 18.42 -11.24 -10.05
CA HIS A 250 19.07 -12.50 -10.44
C HIS A 250 20.59 -12.38 -10.60
N LYS A 251 21.22 -11.28 -10.19
CA LYS A 251 22.67 -11.16 -10.29
C LYS A 251 23.32 -12.30 -9.50
N THR A 252 23.80 -13.30 -10.22
CA THR A 252 24.75 -14.29 -9.72
C THR A 252 25.96 -13.54 -9.23
N CYS A 253 26.40 -13.83 -8.00
CA CYS A 253 27.70 -13.41 -7.48
C CYS A 253 28.76 -13.67 -8.57
N GLY A 254 29.29 -12.60 -9.15
CA GLY A 254 30.44 -12.64 -10.04
C GLY A 254 31.73 -12.65 -9.25
#